data_AF-A0A376RMQ7-F1
#
_entry.id   AF-A0A376RMQ7-F1
#
_cell.length_a   1.000
_cell.length_b   1.000
_cell.length_c   1.000
_cell.angle_alpha   90.00
_cell.angle_beta   90.00
_cell.angle_gamma   90.00
#
_symmetry.space_group_name_H-M   'P 1'
#
loop_
_entity.id
_entity.type
_entity.pdbx_description
1 polymer ?
#
loop_
_entity_poly.entity_id
_entity_poly.type
_entity_poly.pdbx_seq_one_letter_code
_entity_poly.pdbx_strand_id
1 'polypeptide(L)'
;MRAEYGDRYQFQTGSDCEVILALYQEKGPEFLDDLQGMFAFALYDSEKDAYLIGRDHLGIIPLYMGYDEHGQLYVASEMKSLVPVCRTIKEFPAGSYLWSQDGEIRSYYHRDWSTLMQ
;
A
#
# COMPACT_ATOMS: atom_id res chain seq x y z
N MET A 1 -9.83 15.43 3.30
CA MET A 1 -9.06 14.43 4.06
C MET A 1 -8.59 14.92 5.43
N ARG A 2 -7.59 15.82 5.60
CA ARG A 2 -7.12 16.18 6.96
C ARG A 2 -8.19 16.78 7.88
N ALA A 3 -9.03 17.67 7.35
CA ALA A 3 -10.13 18.28 8.09
C ALA A 3 -11.20 17.26 8.55
N GLU A 4 -11.26 16.10 7.92
CA GLU A 4 -12.25 15.05 8.20
C GLU A 4 -11.83 14.13 9.35
N TYR A 5 -10.51 13.95 9.55
CA TYR A 5 -9.94 13.06 10.57
C TYR A 5 -9.25 13.80 11.72
N GLY A 6 -9.18 15.14 11.69
CA GLY A 6 -8.48 15.96 12.69
C GLY A 6 -9.02 15.83 14.12
N ASP A 7 -10.30 15.48 14.28
CA ASP A 7 -10.91 15.30 15.59
C ASP A 7 -10.60 13.93 16.22
N ARG A 8 -10.05 12.98 15.45
CA ARG A 8 -9.88 11.57 15.84
C ARG A 8 -8.44 11.07 15.73
N TYR A 9 -7.63 11.74 14.93
CA TYR A 9 -6.19 11.50 14.81
C TYR A 9 -5.42 12.79 15.06
N GLN A 10 -4.53 12.77 16.06
CA GLN A 10 -3.64 13.89 16.33
C GLN A 10 -2.51 13.91 15.32
N PHE A 11 -2.69 14.66 14.23
CA PHE A 11 -1.64 14.90 13.25
C PHE A 11 -0.41 15.53 13.92
N GLN A 12 0.71 14.82 13.86
CA GLN A 12 2.01 15.22 14.40
C GLN A 12 2.85 15.99 13.37
N THR A 13 2.53 15.87 12.08
CA THR A 13 3.34 16.45 11.00
C THR A 13 2.48 17.20 9.96
N GLY A 14 3.15 17.94 9.08
CA GLY A 14 2.53 18.54 7.90
C GLY A 14 2.38 17.58 6.71
N SER A 15 2.85 16.33 6.81
CA SER A 15 2.98 15.42 5.66
C SER A 15 1.64 14.85 5.20
N ASP A 16 1.43 14.79 3.90
CA ASP A 16 0.27 14.15 3.28
C ASP A 16 0.22 12.63 3.58
N CYS A 17 1.36 12.01 3.88
CA CYS A 17 1.45 10.60 4.26
C CYS A 17 0.78 10.28 5.60
N GLU A 18 0.62 11.27 6.48
CA GLU A 18 0.06 11.03 7.81
C GLU A 18 -1.43 10.70 7.78
N VAL A 19 -2.12 11.09 6.70
CA VAL A 19 -3.52 10.72 6.47
C VAL A 19 -3.67 9.19 6.32
N ILE A 20 -2.65 8.50 5.80
CA ILE A 20 -2.65 7.03 5.68
C ILE A 20 -2.71 6.38 7.06
N LEU A 21 -1.99 6.91 8.06
CA LEU A 21 -2.02 6.40 9.43
C LEU A 21 -3.40 6.60 10.06
N ALA A 22 -3.99 7.79 9.89
CA ALA A 22 -5.33 8.08 10.40
C ALA A 22 -6.39 7.13 9.80
N LEU A 23 -6.35 6.93 8.47
CA LEU A 23 -7.26 6.02 7.78
C LEU A 23 -7.08 4.56 8.19
N TYR A 24 -5.83 4.10 8.31
CA TYR A 24 -5.53 2.74 8.75
C TYR A 24 -6.06 2.49 10.18
N GLN A 25 -5.94 3.47 11.07
CA GLN A 25 -6.46 3.36 12.44
C GLN A 25 -7.99 3.23 12.46
N GLU A 26 -8.71 3.93 11.59
CA GLU A 26 -10.17 3.88 11.54
C GLU A 26 -10.74 2.70 10.74
N LYS A 27 -10.13 2.37 9.61
CA LYS A 27 -10.69 1.46 8.59
C LYS A 27 -9.85 0.20 8.34
N GLY A 28 -8.71 0.03 9.00
CA GLY A 28 -7.82 -1.10 8.76
C GLY A 28 -7.27 -1.11 7.33
N PRO A 29 -7.31 -2.22 6.58
CA PRO A 29 -6.78 -2.28 5.21
C PRO A 29 -7.73 -1.75 4.13
N GLU A 30 -8.98 -1.41 4.46
CA GLU A 30 -10.03 -1.14 3.45
C GLU A 30 -10.13 0.33 3.00
N PHE A 31 -9.17 1.19 3.34
CA PHE A 31 -9.23 2.63 3.02
C PHE A 31 -8.62 3.02 1.66
N LEU A 32 -8.05 2.08 0.89
CA LEU A 32 -7.23 2.46 -0.26
C LEU A 32 -7.99 3.20 -1.37
N ASP A 33 -9.29 2.94 -1.56
CA ASP A 33 -10.11 3.71 -2.54
C ASP A 33 -10.52 5.10 -2.02
N ASP A 34 -10.33 5.38 -0.72
CA ASP A 34 -10.54 6.73 -0.17
C ASP A 34 -9.36 7.66 -0.49
N LEU A 35 -8.17 7.11 -0.74
CA LEU A 35 -6.98 7.87 -1.07
C LEU A 35 -7.06 8.41 -2.50
N GLN A 36 -7.13 9.73 -2.62
CA GLN A 36 -7.02 10.42 -3.90
C GLN A 36 -5.59 10.91 -4.11
N GLY A 37 -4.88 10.32 -5.07
CA GLY A 37 -3.54 10.75 -5.44
C GLY A 37 -2.64 9.62 -5.90
N MET A 38 -1.34 9.91 -5.94
CA MET A 38 -0.28 8.99 -6.35
C MET A 38 0.50 8.60 -5.10
N PHE A 39 0.65 7.29 -4.86
CA PHE A 39 1.29 6.79 -3.65
C PHE A 39 1.82 5.37 -3.84
N ALA A 40 2.87 5.06 -3.09
CA ALA A 40 3.29 3.71 -2.78
C ALA A 40 3.76 3.73 -1.32
N PHE A 41 3.23 2.83 -0.48
CA PHE A 41 3.58 2.80 0.93
C PHE A 41 3.71 1.37 1.46
N ALA A 42 4.45 1.25 2.55
CA ALA A 42 4.47 0.08 3.41
C ALA A 42 4.28 0.57 4.86
N LEU A 43 3.25 0.07 5.53
CA LEU A 43 2.90 0.37 6.92
C LEU A 43 3.10 -0.89 7.74
N TYR A 44 3.74 -0.76 8.90
CA TYR A 44 3.84 -1.83 9.88
C TYR A 44 3.14 -1.41 11.17
N ASP A 45 2.27 -2.28 11.66
CA ASP A 45 1.52 -2.15 12.90
C ASP A 45 2.14 -3.12 13.92
N SER A 46 2.90 -2.57 14.86
CA SER A 46 3.59 -3.34 15.90
C SER A 46 2.64 -3.93 16.94
N GLU A 47 1.47 -3.34 17.15
CA GLU A 47 0.49 -3.85 18.12
C GLU A 47 -0.20 -5.11 17.59
N LYS A 48 -0.41 -5.17 16.27
CA LYS A 48 -1.02 -6.34 15.59
C LYS A 48 0.00 -7.31 14.98
N ASP A 49 1.29 -6.99 15.05
CA ASP A 49 2.37 -7.67 14.33
C ASP A 49 2.00 -7.92 12.86
N ALA A 50 1.61 -6.84 12.17
CA ALA A 50 1.02 -6.92 10.84
C ALA A 50 1.52 -5.80 9.93
N TYR A 51 1.62 -6.06 8.63
CA TYR A 51 1.96 -5.05 7.64
C TYR A 51 0.88 -4.89 6.56
N LEU A 52 0.77 -3.67 6.05
CA LEU A 52 -0.05 -3.28 4.91
C LEU A 52 0.83 -2.59 3.87
N ILE A 53 0.82 -3.11 2.64
CA ILE A 53 1.50 -2.50 1.50
C ILE A 53 0.44 -2.06 0.50
N GLY A 54 0.55 -0.85 -0.04
CA GLY A 54 -0.42 -0.30 -0.99
C GLY A 54 0.26 0.47 -2.13
N ARG A 55 -0.32 0.39 -3.33
CA ARG A 55 0.11 1.16 -4.51
C ARG A 55 -1.09 1.79 -5.19
N ASP A 56 -0.91 3.01 -5.68
CA ASP A 56 -1.98 3.79 -6.29
C ASP A 56 -2.66 3.10 -7.48
N HIS A 57 -3.88 3.56 -7.76
CA HIS A 57 -4.83 3.03 -8.73
C HIS A 57 -4.28 2.70 -10.13
N LEU A 58 -3.31 3.47 -10.62
CA LEU A 58 -2.75 3.36 -11.96
C LEU A 58 -1.27 2.95 -11.93
N GLY A 59 -0.70 2.74 -10.75
CA GLY A 59 0.70 2.41 -10.56
C GLY A 59 1.65 3.55 -10.94
N ILE A 60 1.23 4.80 -10.76
CA ILE A 60 2.02 5.97 -11.15
C ILE A 60 3.31 6.05 -10.33
N ILE A 61 3.25 5.76 -9.02
CA ILE A 61 4.44 5.62 -8.19
C ILE A 61 4.98 4.20 -8.33
N PRO A 62 6.27 4.02 -8.67
CA PRO A 62 6.85 2.69 -8.82
C PRO A 62 6.97 1.98 -7.46
N LEU A 63 6.62 0.70 -7.45
CA LEU A 63 6.79 -0.18 -6.32
C LEU A 63 7.04 -1.61 -6.81
N TYR A 64 8.08 -2.23 -6.27
CA TYR A 64 8.47 -3.61 -6.56
C TYR A 64 8.42 -4.42 -5.28
N MET A 65 8.19 -5.71 -5.43
CA MET A 65 8.25 -6.68 -4.34
C MET A 65 9.08 -7.90 -4.73
N GLY A 66 9.67 -8.55 -3.75
CA GLY A 66 10.45 -9.75 -3.95
C GLY A 66 10.58 -10.59 -2.69
N TYR A 67 11.08 -11.81 -2.87
CA TYR A 67 11.38 -12.72 -1.77
C TYR A 67 12.84 -13.15 -1.84
N ASP A 68 13.50 -13.23 -0.68
CA ASP A 68 14.83 -13.85 -0.55
C ASP A 68 14.76 -15.39 -0.52
N GLU A 69 15.88 -16.03 -0.21
CA GLU A 69 15.98 -17.49 -0.07
C GLU A 69 15.34 -18.05 1.21
N HIS A 70 15.03 -17.19 2.18
CA HIS A 70 14.39 -17.53 3.44
C HIS A 70 12.88 -17.27 3.43
N GLY A 71 12.34 -16.73 2.33
CA GLY A 71 10.94 -16.34 2.22
C GLY A 71 10.61 -14.99 2.86
N GLN A 72 11.61 -14.18 3.20
CA GLN A 72 11.41 -12.81 3.68
C GLN A 72 10.91 -11.93 2.53
N LEU A 73 9.83 -11.19 2.79
CA LEU A 73 9.26 -10.25 1.85
C LEU A 73 10.03 -8.92 1.87
N TYR A 74 10.41 -8.45 0.69
CA TYR A 74 11.01 -7.13 0.49
C TYR A 74 10.15 -6.30 -0.44
N VAL A 75 10.11 -4.99 -0.18
CA VAL A 75 9.48 -3.99 -1.05
C VAL A 75 10.38 -2.79 -1.23
N ALA A 76 10.42 -2.23 -2.44
CA ALA A 76 11.21 -1.05 -2.75
C ALA A 76 10.65 -0.28 -3.94
N SER A 77 10.88 1.03 -3.99
CA SER A 77 10.47 1.86 -5.13
C SER A 77 11.27 1.59 -6.41
N GLU A 78 12.45 0.98 -6.30
CA GLU A 78 13.30 0.65 -7.43
C GLU A 78 13.75 -0.81 -7.38
N MET A 79 13.61 -1.52 -8.51
CA MET A 79 14.01 -2.92 -8.64
C MET A 79 15.48 -3.14 -8.27
N LYS A 80 16.37 -2.18 -8.58
CA LYS A 80 17.81 -2.27 -8.30
C LYS A 80 18.14 -2.50 -6.82
N SER A 81 17.26 -2.07 -5.91
CA SER A 81 17.43 -2.28 -4.47
C SER A 81 17.10 -3.71 -4.03
N LEU A 82 16.31 -4.44 -4.83
CA LEU A 82 15.91 -5.82 -4.55
C LEU A 82 16.84 -6.84 -5.20
N VAL A 83 17.41 -6.53 -6.36
CA VAL A 83 18.32 -7.43 -7.12
C VAL A 83 19.43 -8.06 -6.28
N PRO A 84 20.10 -7.35 -5.35
CA PRO A 84 21.20 -7.93 -4.57
C PRO A 84 20.75 -8.95 -3.51
N VAL A 85 19.48 -8.94 -3.11
CA VAL A 85 18.99 -9.68 -1.93
C VAL A 85 17.87 -10.67 -2.25
N CYS A 86 17.04 -10.39 -3.25
CA CYS A 86 15.89 -11.20 -3.60
C CYS A 86 16.24 -12.27 -4.64
N ARG A 87 15.66 -13.46 -4.47
CA ARG A 87 15.67 -14.55 -5.46
C ARG A 87 14.63 -14.35 -6.55
N THR A 88 13.48 -13.77 -6.19
CA THR A 88 12.40 -13.44 -7.12
C THR A 88 12.01 -11.99 -6.94
N ILE A 89 11.77 -11.29 -8.04
CA ILE A 89 11.36 -9.88 -8.03
C ILE A 89 10.27 -9.70 -9.07
N LYS A 90 9.23 -8.96 -8.70
CA LYS A 90 8.15 -8.54 -9.59
C LYS A 90 7.69 -7.15 -9.24
N GLU A 91 6.99 -6.52 -10.17
CA GLU A 91 6.28 -5.29 -9.89
C GLU A 91 5.14 -5.55 -8.90
N PHE A 92 4.96 -4.66 -7.92
CA PHE A 92 3.82 -4.71 -7.03
C PHE A 92 2.58 -4.22 -7.82
N PRO A 93 1.48 -4.98 -7.90
CA PRO A 93 0.38 -4.65 -8.80
C PRO A 93 -0.22 -3.25 -8.55
N ALA A 94 -0.55 -2.55 -9.64
CA ALA A 94 -1.25 -1.27 -9.58
C ALA A 94 -2.65 -1.44 -8.97
N GLY A 95 -3.16 -0.39 -8.31
CA GLY A 95 -4.50 -0.37 -7.71
C GLY A 95 -4.76 -1.51 -6.73
N SER A 96 -3.71 -1.96 -6.03
CA SER A 96 -3.76 -3.13 -5.17
C SER A 96 -3.13 -2.87 -3.80
N TYR A 97 -3.47 -3.71 -2.83
CA TYR A 97 -2.79 -3.81 -1.54
C TYR A 97 -2.46 -5.25 -1.18
N LEU A 98 -1.51 -5.41 -0.25
CA LEU A 98 -1.18 -6.67 0.41
C LEU A 98 -1.34 -6.46 1.91
N TRP A 99 -2.34 -7.11 2.49
CA TRP A 99 -2.53 -7.16 3.93
C TRP A 99 -1.96 -8.47 4.47
N SER A 100 -1.01 -8.38 5.41
CA SER A 100 -0.31 -9.55 5.95
C SER A 100 -1.22 -10.61 6.56
N GLN A 101 -2.35 -10.23 7.17
CA GLN A 101 -3.27 -11.20 7.77
C GLN A 101 -4.15 -11.90 6.74
N ASP A 102 -4.35 -11.30 5.56
CA ASP A 102 -5.02 -11.96 4.43
C ASP A 102 -4.04 -12.82 3.63
N GLY A 103 -2.76 -12.41 3.57
CA GLY A 103 -1.70 -13.12 2.83
C GLY A 103 -1.78 -12.99 1.31
N GLU A 104 -2.81 -12.34 0.78
CA GLU A 104 -3.07 -12.21 -0.66
C GLU A 104 -3.04 -10.75 -1.12
N ILE A 105 -2.64 -10.54 -2.37
CA ILE A 105 -2.72 -9.22 -3.01
C ILE A 105 -4.15 -9.02 -3.51
N ARG A 106 -4.79 -7.94 -3.09
CA ARG A 106 -6.17 -7.58 -3.46
C ARG A 106 -6.20 -6.30 -4.27
N SER A 107 -6.92 -6.33 -5.39
CA SER A 107 -7.26 -5.10 -6.11
C SER A 107 -8.37 -4.36 -5.36
N TYR A 108 -8.20 -3.06 -5.18
CA TYR A 108 -9.22 -2.18 -4.58
C TYR A 108 -9.85 -1.25 -5.61
N TYR A 109 -9.23 -1.09 -6.78
CA TYR A 109 -9.66 -0.14 -7.79
C TYR A 109 -10.43 -0.84 -8.91
N HIS A 110 -11.75 -0.73 -8.88
CA HIS A 110 -12.64 -1.12 -9.97
C HIS A 110 -13.51 0.07 -10.36
N ARG A 111 -13.65 0.30 -11.68
CA ARG A 111 -14.52 1.36 -12.21
C ARG A 111 -15.39 0.78 -13.32
N ASP A 112 -16.66 1.16 -13.34
CA ASP A 112 -17.68 0.56 -14.22
C ASP A 112 -17.32 0.62 -15.73
N TRP A 113 -16.57 1.63 -16.14
CA TRP A 113 -16.12 1.79 -17.53
C TRP A 113 -15.06 0.77 -17.96
N SER A 114 -14.39 0.09 -17.01
CA SER A 114 -13.41 -0.96 -17.33
C SER A 114 -14.06 -2.24 -17.86
N THR A 115 -15.33 -2.48 -17.50
CA THR A 115 -16.12 -3.64 -17.96
C THR A 115 -16.70 -3.43 -19.37
N LEU A 116 -16.83 -2.18 -19.82
CA LEU A 116 -17.37 -1.83 -21.14
C LEU A 116 -16.37 -2.00 -22.30
N MET A 117 -15.11 -2.32 -22.01
CA MET A 117 -14.05 -2.49 -23.01
C MET A 117 -13.53 -3.94 -23.13
N GLN A 118 -14.26 -4.93 -22.60
CA GLN A 118 -13.96 -6.35 -22.75
C GLN A 118 -14.88 -7.04 -23.76
#